data_AF-A0A1Q8QNN1-F1
#
_entry.id   AF-A0A1Q8QNN1-F1
#
_cell.length_a   1.000
_cell.length_b   1.000
_cell.length_c   1.000
_cell.angle_alpha   90.00
_cell.angle_beta   90.00
_cell.angle_gamma   90.00
#
_symmetry.space_group_name_H-M   'P 1'
#
loop_
_entity.id
_entity.type
_entity.pdbx_description
1 polymer ?
#
loop_
_entity_poly.entity_id
_entity_poly.type
_entity_poly.pdbx_seq_one_letter_code
_entity_poly.pdbx_strand_id
1 'polypeptide(L)'
;MLFRTVPSAVLSVDKYRKIFRWNKIAEEITGYTAAEIMEKECSMVLHGVGEAGCAMCLKVIDSPLINEKCEVITKDGQIRHVLKSVAVLKDELGKISERMECFEDITGMIDMEAELRESKEGYAAIVNNAPQIVVIHRKGIVEFVNDVGIEVLGYKEDEFIDRHMKGFTTKDLFGCVNAILIEQIRGDACLSCEIELIKKSGEIINVLLKGTEITYER
;
A
#
# COMPACT_ATOMS: atom_id res chain seq x y z
N MET A 1 5.57 3.11 -35.18
CA MET A 1 5.37 4.28 -34.31
C MET A 1 4.98 3.85 -32.90
N LEU A 2 3.93 3.02 -32.74
CA LEU A 2 3.43 2.54 -31.45
C LEU A 2 4.50 1.95 -30.51
N PHE A 3 5.39 1.09 -31.01
CA PHE A 3 6.45 0.47 -30.19
C PHE A 3 7.31 1.46 -29.36
N ARG A 4 7.51 2.69 -29.86
CA ARG A 4 8.34 3.70 -29.20
C ARG A 4 7.56 4.65 -28.29
N THR A 5 6.23 4.67 -28.39
CA THR A 5 5.35 5.64 -27.71
C THR A 5 4.46 4.99 -26.65
N VAL A 6 4.49 3.67 -26.52
CA VAL A 6 3.75 2.94 -25.48
C VAL A 6 4.40 3.21 -24.12
N PRO A 7 3.63 3.61 -23.09
CA PRO A 7 4.14 3.92 -21.75
C PRO A 7 4.41 2.66 -20.90
N SER A 8 4.71 1.54 -21.53
CA SER A 8 5.06 0.27 -20.89
C SER A 8 6.37 -0.22 -21.51
N ALA A 9 7.16 -1.00 -20.79
CA ALA A 9 8.32 -1.64 -21.39
C ALA A 9 7.83 -2.69 -22.39
N VAL A 10 8.37 -2.66 -23.61
CA VAL A 10 8.03 -3.59 -24.67
C VAL A 10 9.31 -4.14 -25.29
N LEU A 11 9.36 -5.45 -25.44
CA LEU A 11 10.41 -6.14 -26.16
C LEU A 11 9.84 -7.19 -27.12
N SER A 12 10.67 -7.56 -28.09
CA SER A 12 10.40 -8.71 -28.95
C SER A 12 11.60 -9.63 -28.96
N VAL A 13 11.32 -10.94 -28.92
CA VAL A 13 12.32 -11.99 -29.09
C VAL A 13 11.99 -12.90 -30.26
N ASP A 14 13.02 -13.38 -30.95
CA ASP A 14 12.85 -14.33 -32.05
C ASP A 14 12.48 -15.75 -31.53
N LYS A 15 12.34 -16.70 -32.46
CA LYS A 15 12.11 -18.12 -32.14
C LYS A 15 13.19 -18.77 -31.26
N TYR A 16 14.39 -18.19 -31.20
CA TYR A 16 15.51 -18.59 -30.36
C TYR A 16 15.61 -17.78 -29.05
N ARG A 17 14.63 -16.92 -28.77
CA ARG A 17 14.54 -16.04 -27.60
C ARG A 17 15.60 -14.93 -27.56
N LYS A 18 16.17 -14.59 -28.71
CA LYS A 18 17.09 -13.46 -28.85
C LYS A 18 16.33 -12.16 -29.02
N ILE A 19 16.70 -11.14 -28.24
CA ILE A 19 16.06 -9.83 -28.28
C ILE A 19 16.42 -9.13 -29.59
N PHE A 20 15.41 -8.69 -30.34
CA PHE A 20 15.60 -7.88 -31.54
C PHE A 20 14.75 -6.61 -31.55
N ARG A 21 13.94 -6.38 -30.51
CA ARG A 21 13.33 -5.08 -30.23
C ARG A 21 13.37 -4.79 -28.74
N TRP A 22 13.68 -3.54 -28.40
CA TRP A 22 13.77 -3.03 -27.04
C TRP A 22 13.39 -1.55 -27.04
N ASN A 23 12.35 -1.18 -26.30
CA ASN A 23 11.90 0.21 -26.26
C ASN A 23 12.57 1.00 -25.11
N LYS A 24 12.36 2.32 -25.11
CA LYS A 24 13.01 3.23 -24.15
C LYS A 24 12.61 2.94 -22.71
N ILE A 25 11.35 2.62 -22.46
CA ILE A 25 10.83 2.28 -21.13
C ILE A 25 11.49 1.01 -20.59
N ALA A 26 11.75 0.02 -21.45
CA ALA A 26 12.49 -1.18 -21.06
C ALA A 26 13.94 -0.85 -20.65
N GLU A 27 14.60 0.12 -21.30
CA GLU A 27 15.90 0.62 -20.86
C GLU A 27 15.83 1.27 -19.48
N GLU A 28 14.80 2.08 -19.24
CA GLU A 28 14.63 2.81 -17.98
C GLU A 28 14.38 1.89 -16.79
N ILE A 29 13.53 0.86 -16.96
CA ILE A 29 13.22 -0.09 -15.88
C ILE A 29 14.41 -1.00 -15.60
N THR A 30 15.09 -1.49 -16.63
CA THR A 30 16.12 -2.55 -16.48
C THR A 30 17.54 -2.01 -16.35
N GLY A 31 17.78 -0.77 -16.75
CA GLY A 31 19.12 -0.18 -16.84
C GLY A 31 19.96 -0.64 -18.04
N TYR A 32 19.44 -1.55 -18.88
CA TYR A 32 20.13 -2.01 -20.09
C TYR A 32 19.72 -1.18 -21.30
N THR A 33 20.71 -0.62 -22.00
CA THR A 33 20.45 0.03 -23.29
C THR A 33 20.18 -1.02 -24.36
N ALA A 34 19.40 -0.67 -25.39
CA ALA A 34 19.12 -1.57 -26.51
C ALA A 34 20.44 -2.10 -27.12
N ALA A 35 21.42 -1.21 -27.35
CA ALA A 35 22.73 -1.56 -27.91
C ALA A 35 23.48 -2.64 -27.10
N GLU A 36 23.27 -2.72 -25.79
CA GLU A 36 23.92 -3.71 -24.93
C GLU A 36 23.28 -5.09 -24.98
N ILE A 37 22.00 -5.18 -25.36
CA ILE A 37 21.18 -6.39 -25.21
C ILE A 37 20.64 -6.95 -26.53
N MET A 38 20.79 -6.22 -27.64
CA MET A 38 20.46 -6.75 -28.96
C MET A 38 21.14 -8.12 -29.19
N GLU A 39 20.38 -9.05 -29.75
CA GLU A 39 20.77 -10.43 -30.05
C GLU A 39 21.14 -11.31 -28.84
N LYS A 40 21.09 -10.76 -27.61
CA LYS A 40 21.24 -11.56 -26.38
C LYS A 40 19.94 -12.28 -26.05
N GLU A 41 20.06 -13.38 -25.33
CA GLU A 41 18.90 -14.13 -24.85
C GLU A 41 18.21 -13.37 -23.72
N CYS A 42 16.89 -13.21 -23.79
CA CYS A 42 16.13 -12.44 -22.79
C CYS A 42 16.25 -12.98 -21.36
N SER A 43 16.45 -14.29 -21.19
CA SER A 43 16.62 -14.96 -19.90
C SER A 43 17.88 -14.50 -19.16
N MET A 44 18.98 -14.32 -19.88
CA MET A 44 20.27 -13.88 -19.33
C MET A 44 20.25 -12.42 -18.89
N VAL A 45 19.39 -11.61 -19.51
CA VAL A 45 19.29 -10.17 -19.23
C VAL A 45 18.31 -9.91 -18.09
N LEU A 46 17.15 -10.57 -18.07
CA LEU A 46 16.04 -10.19 -17.19
C LEU A 46 15.86 -11.05 -15.94
N HIS A 47 16.44 -12.25 -15.83
CA HIS A 47 16.09 -13.19 -14.74
C HIS A 47 17.28 -13.69 -13.90
N GLY A 48 18.50 -13.16 -14.10
CA GLY A 48 19.65 -13.38 -13.19
C GLY A 48 19.95 -14.82 -12.73
N VAL A 49 19.85 -15.81 -13.64
CA VAL A 49 20.35 -17.20 -13.56
C VAL A 49 19.52 -18.22 -12.77
N GLY A 50 19.22 -19.39 -13.36
CA GLY A 50 18.94 -20.59 -12.54
C GLY A 50 18.17 -21.80 -13.08
N GLU A 51 17.66 -21.85 -14.32
CA GLU A 51 17.26 -23.08 -15.05
C GLU A 51 16.83 -22.66 -16.47
N ALA A 52 16.78 -23.58 -17.44
CA ALA A 52 16.78 -23.30 -18.88
C ALA A 52 15.71 -22.32 -19.40
N GLY A 53 15.99 -21.01 -19.37
CA GLY A 53 15.19 -19.96 -19.99
C GLY A 53 14.07 -19.38 -19.13
N CYS A 54 13.39 -18.35 -19.62
CA CYS A 54 12.26 -17.75 -18.91
C CYS A 54 11.10 -18.76 -18.84
N ALA A 55 10.83 -19.32 -17.66
CA ALA A 55 9.76 -20.29 -17.43
C ALA A 55 8.39 -19.75 -17.88
N MET A 56 8.18 -18.44 -17.85
CA MET A 56 6.96 -17.81 -18.36
C MET A 56 6.87 -17.87 -19.87
N CYS A 57 7.94 -17.56 -20.61
CA CYS A 57 7.93 -17.62 -22.08
C CYS A 57 7.82 -19.06 -22.62
N LEU A 58 8.21 -20.06 -21.83
CA LEU A 58 8.04 -21.48 -22.16
C LEU A 58 6.60 -21.97 -22.01
N LYS A 59 5.80 -21.34 -21.14
CA LYS A 59 4.39 -21.70 -20.93
C LYS A 59 3.46 -21.16 -22.02
N VAL A 60 3.91 -20.16 -22.78
CA VAL A 60 3.11 -19.49 -23.81
C VAL A 60 3.37 -20.15 -25.17
N ILE A 61 2.42 -21.02 -25.57
CA ILE A 61 2.45 -21.75 -26.86
C ILE A 61 1.27 -21.32 -27.73
N ASP A 62 0.05 -21.40 -27.19
CA ASP A 62 -1.19 -21.11 -27.93
C ASP A 62 -2.01 -19.95 -27.36
N SER A 63 -1.89 -19.67 -26.06
CA SER A 63 -2.64 -18.60 -25.39
C SER A 63 -1.69 -17.57 -24.79
N PRO A 64 -1.98 -16.27 -24.93
CA PRO A 64 -1.15 -15.22 -24.34
C PRO A 64 -1.20 -15.30 -22.82
N LEU A 65 -0.08 -14.94 -22.20
CA LEU A 65 0.03 -14.72 -20.76
C LEU A 65 -0.18 -13.24 -20.50
N ILE A 66 -1.03 -12.89 -19.52
CA ILE A 66 -1.45 -11.51 -19.28
C ILE A 66 -1.26 -11.19 -17.80
N ASN A 67 -0.55 -10.11 -17.52
CA ASN A 67 -0.36 -9.52 -16.19
C ASN A 67 0.10 -10.53 -15.11
N GLU A 68 0.96 -11.47 -15.48
CA GLU A 68 1.55 -12.36 -14.48
C GLU A 68 2.61 -11.61 -13.70
N LYS A 69 2.57 -11.78 -12.37
CA LYS A 69 3.58 -11.21 -11.48
C LYS A 69 4.87 -11.99 -11.60
N CYS A 70 5.97 -11.30 -11.86
CA CYS A 70 7.30 -11.88 -11.77
C CYS A 70 8.32 -10.84 -11.35
N GLU A 71 9.55 -11.29 -11.18
CA GLU A 71 10.69 -10.44 -10.87
C GLU A 71 11.60 -10.32 -12.08
N VAL A 72 12.15 -9.13 -12.27
CA VAL A 72 13.26 -8.90 -13.19
C VAL A 72 14.46 -8.34 -12.44
N ILE A 73 15.65 -8.74 -12.85
CA ILE A 73 16.90 -8.26 -12.27
C ILE A 73 17.49 -7.20 -13.19
N THR A 74 17.69 -6.00 -12.65
CA THR A 74 18.26 -4.87 -13.38
C THR A 74 19.77 -5.05 -13.56
N LYS A 75 20.36 -4.20 -14.41
CA LYS A 75 21.80 -4.21 -14.71
C LYS A 75 22.69 -4.03 -13.48
N ASP A 76 22.25 -3.27 -12.49
CA ASP A 76 22.94 -3.04 -11.22
C ASP A 76 22.59 -4.09 -10.14
N GLY A 77 21.82 -5.11 -10.49
CA GLY A 77 21.49 -6.24 -9.61
C GLY A 77 20.29 -6.03 -8.69
N GLN A 78 19.55 -4.93 -8.83
CA GLN A 78 18.31 -4.72 -8.10
C GLN A 78 17.20 -5.63 -8.63
N ILE A 79 16.32 -6.07 -7.74
CA ILE A 79 15.10 -6.79 -8.12
C ILE A 79 14.00 -5.76 -8.35
N ARG A 80 13.30 -5.89 -9.48
CA ARG A 80 12.05 -5.17 -9.75
C ARG A 80 10.91 -6.16 -9.87
N HIS A 81 9.84 -5.88 -9.15
CA HIS A 81 8.58 -6.58 -9.32
C HIS A 81 7.86 -6.02 -10.55
N VAL A 82 7.44 -6.88 -11.46
CA VAL A 82 6.77 -6.48 -12.69
C VAL A 82 5.50 -7.29 -12.92
N LEU A 83 4.53 -6.64 -13.56
CA LEU A 83 3.45 -7.33 -14.27
C LEU A 83 3.90 -7.56 -15.69
N LYS A 84 3.97 -8.83 -16.11
CA LYS A 84 4.44 -9.21 -17.43
C LYS A 84 3.34 -9.86 -18.24
N SER A 85 3.26 -9.47 -19.51
CA SER A 85 2.41 -10.11 -20.51
C SER A 85 3.25 -10.58 -21.69
N VAL A 86 2.88 -11.72 -22.26
CA VAL A 86 3.60 -12.37 -23.36
C VAL A 86 2.60 -12.88 -24.39
N ALA A 87 2.78 -12.47 -25.65
CA ALA A 87 2.04 -12.95 -26.80
C ALA A 87 2.99 -13.62 -27.80
N VAL A 88 2.50 -14.67 -28.46
CA VAL A 88 3.26 -15.42 -29.48
C VAL A 88 2.73 -15.06 -30.86
N LEU A 89 3.65 -14.74 -31.76
CA LEU A 89 3.37 -14.62 -33.19
C LEU A 89 3.80 -15.91 -33.88
N LYS A 90 2.96 -16.41 -34.77
CA LYS A 90 3.18 -17.64 -35.52
C LYS A 90 3.33 -17.33 -37.01
N ASP A 91 4.12 -18.13 -37.70
CA ASP A 91 4.22 -18.13 -39.16
C ASP A 91 3.02 -18.83 -39.82
N GLU A 92 3.00 -18.84 -41.15
CA GLU A 92 1.94 -19.49 -41.95
C GLU A 92 1.85 -21.01 -41.74
N LEU A 93 2.90 -21.63 -41.18
CA LEU A 93 2.94 -23.06 -40.84
C LEU A 93 2.52 -23.31 -39.39
N GLY A 94 2.08 -22.28 -38.66
CA GLY A 94 1.68 -22.36 -37.26
C GLY A 94 2.85 -22.49 -36.28
N LYS A 95 4.09 -22.32 -36.72
CA LYS A 95 5.28 -22.36 -35.87
C LYS A 95 5.55 -20.98 -35.29
N ILE A 96 6.13 -20.95 -34.09
CA ILE A 96 6.48 -19.70 -33.41
C ILE A 96 7.55 -18.95 -34.21
N SER A 97 7.24 -17.74 -34.65
CA SER A 97 8.15 -16.83 -35.36
C SER A 97 8.78 -15.82 -34.40
N GLU A 98 7.98 -15.22 -33.52
CA GLU A 98 8.36 -14.17 -32.58
C GLU A 98 7.54 -14.31 -31.29
N ARG A 99 8.06 -13.78 -30.19
CA ARG A 99 7.27 -13.46 -29.00
C ARG A 99 7.40 -11.97 -28.72
N MET A 100 6.27 -11.36 -28.44
CA MET A 100 6.20 -9.98 -27.96
C MET A 100 5.93 -10.02 -26.47
N GLU A 101 6.70 -9.27 -25.71
CA GLU A 101 6.55 -9.19 -24.26
C GLU A 101 6.40 -7.72 -23.88
N CYS A 102 5.51 -7.45 -22.93
CA CYS A 102 5.51 -6.17 -22.23
C CYS A 102 5.58 -6.40 -20.73
N PHE A 103 6.14 -5.43 -20.02
CA PHE A 103 6.17 -5.45 -18.58
C PHE A 103 6.03 -4.04 -17.99
N GLU A 104 5.41 -3.98 -16.83
CA GLU A 104 5.18 -2.77 -16.05
C GLU A 104 5.79 -2.94 -14.67
N ASP A 105 6.61 -1.97 -14.25
CA ASP A 105 7.24 -1.97 -12.93
C ASP A 105 6.18 -1.61 -11.86
N ILE A 106 5.96 -2.54 -10.94
CA ILE A 106 5.05 -2.41 -9.81
C ILE A 106 5.81 -2.35 -8.47
N THR A 107 7.15 -2.28 -8.49
CA THR A 107 7.99 -2.27 -7.29
C THR A 107 7.60 -1.11 -6.38
N GLY A 108 7.55 0.12 -6.92
CA GLY A 108 7.16 1.29 -6.14
C GLY A 108 5.73 1.20 -5.58
N MET A 109 4.80 0.56 -6.28
CA MET A 109 3.45 0.32 -5.77
C MET A 109 3.46 -0.63 -4.57
N ILE A 110 4.23 -1.72 -4.65
CA ILE A 110 4.37 -2.70 -3.57
C ILE A 110 5.05 -2.06 -2.35
N ASP A 111 6.12 -1.30 -2.56
CA ASP A 111 6.86 -0.63 -1.48
C ASP A 111 5.98 0.38 -0.75
N MET A 112 5.24 1.21 -1.50
CA MET A 112 4.30 2.18 -0.92
C MET A 112 3.16 1.49 -0.15
N GLU A 113 2.65 0.37 -0.65
CA GLU A 113 1.64 -0.42 0.07
C GLU A 113 2.20 -1.01 1.37
N ALA A 114 3.45 -1.51 1.33
CA ALA A 114 4.13 -2.05 2.49
C ALA A 114 4.39 -0.97 3.56
N GLU A 115 4.94 0.18 3.18
CA GLU A 115 5.17 1.32 4.07
C GLU A 115 3.85 1.82 4.69
N LEU A 116 2.79 1.93 3.90
CA LEU A 116 1.47 2.33 4.39
C LEU A 116 0.93 1.34 5.42
N ARG A 117 1.08 0.04 5.16
CA ARG A 117 0.66 -1.01 6.08
C ARG A 117 1.46 -0.99 7.38
N GLU A 118 2.78 -0.93 7.31
CA GLU A 118 3.65 -0.86 8.49
C GLU A 118 3.35 0.37 9.33
N SER A 119 3.12 1.51 8.69
CA SER A 119 2.71 2.75 9.37
C SER A 119 1.38 2.57 10.11
N LYS A 120 0.36 2.02 9.45
CA LYS A 120 -0.97 1.75 10.06
C LYS A 120 -0.88 0.78 11.23
N GLU A 121 -0.15 -0.33 11.07
CA GLU A 121 0.05 -1.33 12.11
C GLU A 121 0.83 -0.75 13.29
N GLY A 122 1.86 0.06 13.03
CA GLY A 122 2.63 0.77 14.05
C GLY A 122 1.77 1.75 14.85
N TYR A 123 0.95 2.57 14.20
CA TYR A 123 0.02 3.47 14.89
C TYR A 123 -1.00 2.71 15.74
N ALA A 124 -1.59 1.64 15.21
CA ALA A 124 -2.53 0.81 15.96
C ALA A 124 -1.86 0.20 17.20
N ALA A 125 -0.63 -0.31 17.07
CA ALA A 125 0.13 -0.86 18.20
C ALA A 125 0.43 0.20 19.27
N ILE A 126 0.83 1.41 18.89
CA ILE A 126 1.10 2.50 19.85
C ILE A 126 -0.17 2.86 20.62
N VAL A 127 -1.29 3.00 19.92
CA VAL A 127 -2.55 3.44 20.51
C VAL A 127 -3.19 2.36 21.38
N ASN A 128 -3.15 1.09 20.97
CA ASN A 128 -3.71 -0.01 21.75
C ASN A 128 -2.85 -0.40 22.96
N ASN A 129 -1.54 -0.17 22.92
CA ASN A 129 -0.68 -0.37 24.09
C ASN A 129 -0.60 0.86 25.02
N ALA A 130 -1.27 1.97 24.67
CA ALA A 130 -1.33 3.12 25.56
C ALA A 130 -2.14 2.75 26.81
N PRO A 131 -1.64 2.99 28.03
CA PRO A 131 -2.36 2.65 29.27
C PRO A 131 -3.57 3.58 29.54
N GLN A 132 -3.86 4.49 28.63
CA GLN A 132 -4.91 5.49 28.73
C GLN A 132 -6.02 5.17 27.72
N ILE A 133 -7.24 5.58 28.02
CA ILE A 133 -8.34 5.55 27.06
C ILE A 133 -8.03 6.56 25.96
N VAL A 134 -7.96 6.08 24.71
CA VAL A 134 -7.76 6.94 23.53
C VAL A 134 -9.04 6.90 22.71
N VAL A 135 -9.59 8.09 22.41
CA VAL A 135 -10.78 8.26 21.58
C VAL A 135 -10.47 9.29 20.50
N ILE A 136 -10.79 8.97 19.25
CA ILE A 136 -10.80 9.93 18.14
C ILE A 136 -12.26 10.20 17.78
N HIS A 137 -12.61 11.47 17.62
CA HIS A 137 -13.96 11.87 17.28
C HIS A 137 -13.98 12.99 16.23
N ARG A 138 -15.05 13.04 15.44
CA ARG A 138 -15.35 14.18 14.56
C ARG A 138 -16.66 14.80 14.96
N LYS A 139 -16.62 16.09 15.35
CA LYS A 139 -17.81 16.84 15.82
C LYS A 139 -18.59 16.10 16.91
N GLY A 140 -17.89 15.43 17.82
CA GLY A 140 -18.50 14.67 18.92
C GLY A 140 -18.95 13.25 18.56
N ILE A 141 -18.86 12.82 17.30
CA ILE A 141 -19.12 11.44 16.87
C ILE A 141 -17.83 10.64 16.97
N VAL A 142 -17.86 9.52 17.69
CA VAL A 142 -16.70 8.64 17.89
C VAL A 142 -16.37 7.93 16.58
N GLU A 143 -15.13 8.08 16.11
CA GLU A 143 -14.58 7.37 14.95
C GLU A 143 -13.62 6.24 15.36
N PHE A 144 -13.06 6.30 16.56
CA PHE A 144 -12.15 5.28 17.09
C PHE A 144 -12.11 5.29 18.61
N VAL A 145 -11.94 4.12 19.21
CA VAL A 145 -11.62 3.91 20.63
C VAL A 145 -10.62 2.76 20.76
N ASN A 146 -9.59 2.90 21.59
CA ASN A 146 -8.61 1.83 21.79
C ASN A 146 -9.14 0.71 22.71
N ASP A 147 -8.42 -0.43 22.73
CA ASP A 147 -8.78 -1.61 23.52
C ASP A 147 -8.96 -1.28 25.01
N VAL A 148 -8.10 -0.42 25.57
CA VAL A 148 -8.22 0.03 26.96
C VAL A 148 -9.55 0.74 27.23
N GLY A 149 -10.03 1.57 26.30
CA GLY A 149 -11.34 2.21 26.40
C GLY A 149 -12.49 1.21 26.44
N ILE A 150 -12.44 0.20 25.56
CA ILE A 150 -13.41 -0.90 25.47
C ILE A 150 -13.42 -1.70 26.79
N GLU A 151 -12.25 -2.10 27.29
CA GLU A 151 -12.09 -2.87 28.50
C GLU A 151 -12.56 -2.11 29.75
N VAL A 152 -12.12 -0.87 29.91
CA VAL A 152 -12.42 -0.06 31.11
C VAL A 152 -13.89 0.35 31.17
N LEU A 153 -14.48 0.72 30.02
CA LEU A 153 -15.87 1.18 29.96
C LEU A 153 -16.88 0.03 29.78
N GLY A 154 -16.42 -1.14 29.33
CA GLY A 154 -17.23 -2.35 29.21
C GLY A 154 -18.22 -2.35 28.05
N TYR A 155 -18.09 -1.43 27.10
CA TYR A 155 -18.82 -1.45 25.83
C TYR A 155 -18.00 -2.16 24.77
N LYS A 156 -18.67 -2.69 23.76
CA LYS A 156 -18.01 -3.17 22.54
C LYS A 156 -17.69 -2.01 21.61
N GLU A 157 -16.75 -2.23 20.68
CA GLU A 157 -16.36 -1.23 19.68
C GLU A 157 -17.56 -0.73 18.87
N ASP A 158 -18.41 -1.63 18.36
CA ASP A 158 -19.61 -1.31 17.57
C ASP A 158 -20.67 -0.51 18.35
N GLU A 159 -20.58 -0.51 19.69
CA GLU A 159 -21.42 0.31 20.55
C GLU A 159 -20.87 1.74 20.70
N PHE A 160 -19.58 1.98 20.43
CA PHE A 160 -18.96 3.30 20.43
C PHE A 160 -18.98 3.97 19.06
N ILE A 161 -18.59 3.24 18.01
CA ILE A 161 -18.40 3.82 16.67
C ILE A 161 -19.71 4.43 16.16
N ASP A 162 -19.61 5.60 15.52
CA ASP A 162 -20.72 6.39 15.02
C ASP A 162 -21.73 6.85 16.09
N ARG A 163 -21.38 6.75 17.38
CA ARG A 163 -22.16 7.30 18.49
C ARG A 163 -21.60 8.63 18.95
N HIS A 164 -22.50 9.47 19.46
CA HIS A 164 -22.13 10.76 20.01
C HIS A 164 -21.55 10.60 21.42
N MET A 165 -20.39 11.20 21.71
CA MET A 165 -19.66 11.05 22.98
C MET A 165 -20.50 11.36 24.24
N LYS A 166 -21.42 12.32 24.17
CA LYS A 166 -22.43 12.61 25.22
C LYS A 166 -23.18 11.38 25.75
N GLY A 167 -23.28 10.29 24.98
CA GLY A 167 -23.91 9.05 25.42
C GLY A 167 -23.10 8.29 26.48
N PHE A 168 -21.81 8.63 26.63
CA PHE A 168 -20.85 7.93 27.50
C PHE A 168 -20.31 8.82 28.62
N THR A 169 -20.83 10.04 28.77
CA THR A 169 -20.36 11.02 29.75
C THR A 169 -21.54 11.62 30.49
N THR A 170 -21.29 12.22 31.65
CA THR A 170 -22.32 13.07 32.28
C THR A 170 -22.50 14.39 31.50
N LYS A 171 -23.48 15.21 31.91
CA LYS A 171 -23.95 16.36 31.13
C LYS A 171 -22.89 17.44 30.86
N ASP A 172 -21.76 17.45 31.56
CA ASP A 172 -20.78 18.55 31.53
C ASP A 172 -19.54 18.33 30.63
N LEU A 173 -19.66 17.51 29.58
CA LEU A 173 -18.54 17.28 28.65
C LEU A 173 -18.24 18.48 27.73
N PHE A 174 -19.27 19.23 27.33
CA PHE A 174 -19.14 20.26 26.29
C PHE A 174 -18.38 21.50 26.76
N GLY A 175 -18.57 21.93 28.01
CA GLY A 175 -17.80 23.04 28.59
C GLY A 175 -16.32 22.70 28.64
N CYS A 176 -16.02 21.49 29.11
CA CYS A 176 -14.67 20.95 29.24
C CYS A 176 -13.92 20.83 27.90
N VAL A 177 -14.51 20.18 26.88
CA VAL A 177 -13.88 20.01 25.56
C VAL A 177 -13.69 21.35 24.85
N ASN A 178 -14.67 22.26 24.95
CA ASN A 178 -14.59 23.56 24.30
C ASN A 178 -13.53 24.46 24.96
N ALA A 179 -13.36 24.38 26.29
CA ALA A 179 -12.30 25.07 27.00
C ALA A 179 -10.91 24.57 26.57
N ILE A 180 -10.72 23.26 26.43
CA ILE A 180 -9.45 22.69 25.94
C ILE A 180 -9.14 23.19 24.51
N LEU A 181 -10.13 23.18 23.62
CA LEU A 181 -9.93 23.57 22.21
C LEU A 181 -9.59 25.07 22.06
N ILE A 182 -10.27 25.95 22.80
CA ILE A 182 -10.05 27.41 22.72
C ILE A 182 -8.63 27.78 23.17
N GLU A 183 -8.11 27.13 24.19
CA GLU A 183 -6.77 27.45 24.72
C GLU A 183 -5.64 26.82 23.88
N GLN A 184 -5.90 25.70 23.19
CA GLN A 184 -4.95 25.16 22.21
C GLN A 184 -4.69 26.11 21.04
N ILE A 185 -5.74 26.80 20.58
CA ILE A 185 -5.61 27.86 19.56
C ILE A 185 -4.72 29.02 20.07
N ARG A 186 -4.66 29.24 21.39
CA ARG A 186 -3.83 30.29 22.01
C ARG A 186 -2.38 29.87 22.25
N GLY A 187 -2.01 28.61 21.96
CA GLY A 187 -0.64 28.12 22.04
C GLY A 187 -0.19 27.75 23.45
N ASP A 188 -1.09 27.67 24.43
CA ASP A 188 -0.76 27.26 25.79
C ASP A 188 -0.76 25.73 25.95
N ALA A 189 0.28 25.22 26.61
CA ALA A 189 0.55 23.80 26.72
C ALA A 189 -0.41 23.09 27.69
N CYS A 190 -1.25 22.21 27.13
CA CYS A 190 -1.82 21.03 27.78
C CYS A 190 -2.65 21.30 29.06
N LEU A 191 -3.82 21.91 28.89
CA LEU A 191 -4.88 21.85 29.90
C LEU A 191 -5.55 20.47 29.90
N SER A 192 -5.67 19.91 31.09
CA SER A 192 -6.42 18.69 31.34
C SER A 192 -7.62 18.99 32.22
N CYS A 193 -8.79 18.47 31.88
CA CYS A 193 -10.00 18.64 32.67
C CYS A 193 -10.48 17.29 33.21
N GLU A 194 -10.97 17.27 34.45
CA GLU A 194 -11.64 16.08 34.97
C GLU A 194 -13.02 15.96 34.34
N ILE A 195 -13.33 14.78 33.82
CA ILE A 195 -14.64 14.44 33.28
C ILE A 195 -15.13 13.13 33.89
N GLU A 196 -16.44 12.96 33.90
CA GLU A 196 -17.09 11.73 34.33
C GLU A 196 -17.49 10.89 33.10
N LEU A 197 -16.95 9.68 33.00
CA LEU A 197 -17.37 8.68 32.02
C LEU A 197 -18.33 7.69 32.67
N ILE A 198 -19.30 7.22 31.88
CA ILE A 198 -20.32 6.25 32.28
C ILE A 198 -19.94 4.90 31.69
N LYS A 199 -19.71 3.89 32.52
CA LYS A 199 -19.53 2.50 32.09
C LYS A 199 -20.86 1.90 31.64
N LYS A 200 -20.81 0.81 30.87
CA LYS A 200 -21.99 0.05 30.47
C LYS A 200 -22.80 -0.50 31.65
N SER A 201 -22.14 -0.77 32.78
CA SER A 201 -22.79 -1.17 34.04
C SER A 201 -23.62 -0.05 34.69
N GLY A 202 -23.45 1.20 34.25
CA GLY A 202 -24.00 2.40 34.88
C GLY A 202 -23.08 3.03 35.94
N GLU A 203 -21.93 2.43 36.23
CA GLU A 203 -20.91 3.00 37.12
C GLU A 203 -20.29 4.27 36.50
N ILE A 204 -20.08 5.31 37.30
CA ILE A 204 -19.43 6.55 36.88
C ILE A 204 -17.97 6.51 37.33
N ILE A 205 -17.04 6.81 36.41
CA ILE A 205 -15.61 6.95 36.69
C ILE A 205 -15.15 8.36 36.38
N ASN A 206 -14.30 8.90 37.25
CA ASN A 206 -13.61 10.17 37.01
C ASN A 206 -12.32 9.91 36.25
N VAL A 207 -12.13 10.62 35.14
CA VAL A 207 -10.91 10.54 34.33
C VAL A 207 -10.41 11.93 34.00
N LEU A 208 -9.10 12.03 33.83
CA LEU A 208 -8.46 13.26 33.37
C LEU A 208 -8.44 13.27 31.84
N LEU A 209 -9.22 14.14 31.22
CA LEU A 209 -9.27 14.31 29.77
C LEU A 209 -8.12 15.22 29.31
N LYS A 210 -7.39 14.76 28.31
CA LYS A 210 -6.49 15.56 27.48
C LYS A 210 -6.87 15.35 26.03
N GLY A 211 -6.99 16.44 25.28
CA GLY A 211 -7.29 16.41 23.85
C GLY A 211 -6.20 17.09 23.06
N THR A 212 -6.12 16.81 21.77
CA THR A 212 -5.39 17.62 20.79
C THR A 212 -6.17 17.58 19.48
N GLU A 213 -6.15 18.69 18.74
CA GLU A 213 -6.65 18.69 17.38
C GLU A 213 -5.63 17.99 16.47
N ILE A 214 -6.12 17.09 15.62
CA ILE A 214 -5.33 16.41 14.59
C ILE A 214 -5.99 16.65 13.24
N THR A 215 -5.19 16.96 12.23
CA THR A 215 -5.65 17.02 10.83
C THR A 215 -5.32 15.70 10.16
N TYR A 216 -6.34 14.99 9.67
CA TYR A 216 -6.17 13.77 8.88
C TYR A 216 -7.17 13.73 7.74
N GLU A 217 -6.71 13.26 6.57
CA GLU A 217 -7.55 13.00 5.41
C GLU A 217 -8.23 11.64 5.57
N ARG A 218 -9.45 11.50 5.04
CA ARG A 218 -10.22 10.25 5.05
C ARG A 218 -9.99 9.49 3.76
#